data_AF-A0A7S4A986-F1
#
_entry.id   AF-A0A7S4A986-F1
#
_cell.length_a   1.000
_cell.length_b   1.000
_cell.length_c   1.000
_cell.angle_alpha   90.00
_cell.angle_beta   90.00
_cell.angle_gamma   90.00
#
_symmetry.space_group_name_H-M   'P 1'
#
loop_
_entity.id
_entity.type
_entity.pdbx_description
1 polymer ?
#
loop_
_entity_poly.entity_id
_entity_poly.type
_entity_poly.pdbx_seq_one_letter_code
_entity_poly.pdbx_strand_id
1 'polypeptide(L)'
;MSSSSSQPLLEIMLRSVAMLARVGCLLLLSTRFSEGLCATFQRGSRGPPPLVLSPQPLQRLASSKTSFSSSLLSAQNGKEGYSSGAAVRFRCGRSEDEPIIAFTMAKELMNPLGISHKNFVVAEDAATGNRVGWAQIRSLGPAGVDPSEFDSPPGSISPKKNSIEDDVDELMWEEFENDPSAEFAGGRWQSTLPWTEEYKEAFSAAEERRERRAQLVAREEENARNQKQRQKQQREPQLWELASVYVVPERRSEGIGSDLVQSVLDQHKQLGRANEAVYALTLSSTVDWYRSNYGFVTVADTKDVPKPMALEVAAGKIITKLMGNELVCLRMPLERMR
;
A
#
# COMPACT_ATOMS: atom_id res chain seq x y z
N MET A 1 55.24 -26.39 -13.06
CA MET A 1 53.93 -27.02 -12.78
C MET A 1 53.20 -26.11 -11.82
N SER A 2 52.26 -25.31 -12.31
CA SER A 2 51.49 -24.36 -11.50
C SER A 2 50.10 -24.26 -12.10
N SER A 3 49.23 -25.18 -11.68
CA SER A 3 47.84 -25.28 -12.13
C SER A 3 46.92 -24.42 -11.26
N SER A 4 46.50 -23.28 -11.84
CA SER A 4 45.12 -22.79 -11.93
C SER A 4 44.14 -23.14 -10.81
N SER A 5 43.87 -22.15 -9.95
CA SER A 5 42.81 -22.12 -8.92
C SER A 5 41.76 -21.03 -9.25
N SER A 6 40.99 -21.22 -10.32
CA SER A 6 40.01 -20.21 -10.80
C SER A 6 38.55 -20.71 -10.86
N GLN A 7 38.22 -21.85 -10.23
CA GLN A 7 36.88 -22.44 -10.33
C GLN A 7 35.77 -21.94 -9.37
N PRO A 8 35.99 -21.21 -8.24
CA PRO A 8 34.90 -20.97 -7.28
C PRO A 8 33.87 -19.93 -7.76
N LEU A 9 34.25 -18.98 -8.62
CA LEU A 9 33.35 -17.89 -9.03
C LEU A 9 32.26 -18.32 -10.01
N LEU A 10 32.58 -19.25 -10.92
CA LEU A 10 31.62 -19.76 -11.90
C LEU A 10 30.51 -20.56 -11.23
N GLU A 11 30.85 -21.32 -10.18
CA GLU A 11 29.91 -22.16 -9.45
C GLU A 11 28.90 -21.32 -8.64
N ILE A 12 29.35 -20.20 -8.07
CA ILE A 12 28.48 -19.27 -7.33
C ILE A 12 27.49 -18.57 -8.28
N MET A 13 27.93 -18.19 -9.48
CA MET A 13 27.03 -17.60 -10.49
C MET A 13 25.99 -18.61 -10.99
N LEU A 14 26.40 -19.84 -11.30
CA LEU A 14 25.48 -20.91 -11.74
C LEU A 14 24.43 -21.23 -10.68
N ARG A 15 24.80 -21.24 -9.39
CA ARG A 15 23.85 -21.45 -8.29
C ARG A 15 22.86 -20.31 -8.15
N SER A 16 23.30 -19.06 -8.34
CA SER A 16 22.43 -17.88 -8.27
C SER A 16 21.41 -17.85 -9.41
N VAL A 17 21.84 -18.17 -10.63
CA VAL A 17 20.95 -18.29 -11.80
C VAL A 17 19.95 -19.45 -11.62
N ALA A 18 20.41 -20.60 -11.11
CA ALA A 18 19.53 -21.73 -10.82
C ALA A 18 18.50 -21.42 -9.71
N MET A 19 18.85 -20.58 -8.73
CA MET A 19 17.94 -20.14 -7.68
C MET A 19 16.86 -19.21 -8.25
N LEU A 20 17.24 -18.26 -9.10
CA LEU A 20 16.29 -17.37 -9.79
C LEU A 20 15.35 -18.16 -10.73
N ALA A 21 15.88 -19.16 -11.44
CA ALA A 21 15.06 -20.05 -12.27
C ALA A 21 14.07 -20.89 -11.44
N ARG A 22 14.45 -21.35 -10.25
CA ARG A 22 13.56 -22.08 -9.33
C ARG A 22 12.46 -21.17 -8.76
N VAL A 23 12.77 -19.93 -8.42
CA VAL A 23 11.78 -18.95 -7.97
C VAL A 23 10.81 -18.61 -9.11
N GLY A 24 11.31 -18.42 -10.34
CA GLY A 24 10.46 -18.24 -11.52
C GLY A 24 9.55 -19.45 -11.81
N CYS A 25 10.06 -20.66 -11.67
CA CYS A 25 9.28 -21.90 -11.88
C CYS A 25 8.18 -22.08 -10.80
N LEU A 26 8.46 -21.72 -9.55
CA LEU A 26 7.46 -21.74 -8.47
C LEU A 26 6.35 -20.70 -8.69
N LEU A 27 6.67 -19.53 -9.23
CA LEU A 27 5.67 -18.52 -9.57
C LEU A 27 4.76 -18.97 -10.72
N LEU A 28 5.31 -19.63 -11.75
CA LEU A 28 4.53 -20.20 -12.86
C LEU A 28 3.62 -21.38 -12.43
N LEU A 29 4.03 -22.14 -11.40
CA LEU A 29 3.19 -23.20 -10.82
C LEU A 29 2.08 -22.62 -9.92
N SER A 30 2.32 -21.49 -9.25
CA SER A 30 1.32 -20.82 -8.42
C SER A 30 0.19 -20.22 -9.25
N THR A 31 0.48 -19.67 -10.43
CA THR A 31 -0.56 -19.13 -11.34
C THR A 31 -1.45 -20.22 -11.93
N ARG A 32 -0.92 -21.41 -12.23
CA ARG A 32 -1.75 -22.55 -12.69
C ARG A 32 -2.60 -23.17 -11.59
N PHE A 33 -2.23 -23.02 -10.32
CA PHE A 33 -3.05 -23.52 -9.21
C PHE A 33 -4.27 -22.64 -8.93
N SER A 34 -4.21 -21.34 -9.25
CA SER A 34 -5.34 -20.41 -9.10
C SER A 34 -6.46 -20.63 -10.13
N GLU A 35 -6.16 -21.18 -11.32
CA GLU A 35 -7.17 -21.44 -12.35
C GLU A 35 -7.96 -22.75 -12.10
N GLY A 36 -7.44 -23.66 -11.28
CA GLY A 36 -8.09 -24.94 -10.95
C GLY A 36 -9.10 -24.90 -9.79
N LEU A 37 -9.13 -23.83 -9.00
CA LEU A 37 -9.96 -23.74 -7.79
C LEU A 37 -11.30 -22.99 -7.99
N CYS A 38 -11.56 -22.45 -9.17
CA CYS A 38 -12.81 -21.73 -9.46
C CYS A 38 -13.91 -22.60 -10.11
N ALA A 39 -13.66 -23.87 -10.39
CA ALA A 39 -14.58 -24.73 -11.16
C ALA A 39 -15.50 -25.65 -10.32
N THR A 40 -15.48 -25.59 -8.99
CA THR A 40 -16.23 -26.56 -8.16
C THR A 40 -16.83 -25.91 -6.91
N PHE A 41 -17.76 -24.96 -7.08
CA PHE A 41 -18.68 -24.59 -6.00
C PHE A 41 -20.03 -24.08 -6.53
N GLN A 42 -20.81 -24.98 -7.14
CA GLN A 42 -22.26 -24.80 -7.31
C GLN A 42 -22.97 -26.10 -6.94
N ARG A 43 -23.34 -26.25 -5.66
CA ARG A 43 -24.43 -27.13 -5.25
C ARG A 43 -25.03 -26.72 -3.91
N GLY A 44 -26.18 -26.05 -4.01
CA GLY A 44 -27.37 -26.27 -3.18
C GLY A 44 -27.30 -26.02 -1.67
N SER A 45 -27.76 -24.85 -1.25
CA SER A 45 -28.41 -24.68 0.05
C SER A 45 -29.72 -23.90 -0.14
N ARG A 46 -30.85 -24.59 0.10
CA ARG A 46 -32.17 -23.96 0.23
C ARG A 46 -32.27 -23.37 1.63
N GLY A 47 -32.22 -22.04 1.74
CA GLY A 47 -32.58 -21.30 2.95
C GLY A 47 -34.08 -21.01 3.03
N PRO A 48 -34.63 -20.81 4.24
CA PRO A 48 -36.04 -20.47 4.45
C PRO A 48 -36.36 -19.02 4.01
N PRO A 49 -37.65 -18.70 3.75
CA PRO A 49 -38.06 -17.41 3.20
C PRO A 49 -37.87 -16.25 4.20
N PRO A 50 -37.57 -15.03 3.72
CA PRO A 50 -37.42 -13.87 4.60
C PRO A 50 -38.78 -13.35 5.08
N LEU A 51 -38.81 -12.94 6.34
CA LEU A 51 -39.90 -12.18 6.94
C LEU A 51 -39.97 -10.78 6.30
N VAL A 52 -41.16 -10.43 5.84
CA VAL A 52 -41.50 -9.11 5.28
C VAL A 52 -41.64 -8.12 6.43
N LEU A 53 -40.73 -7.15 6.50
CA LEU A 53 -40.87 -5.95 7.34
C LEU A 53 -41.16 -4.73 6.47
N SER A 54 -42.19 -4.01 6.89
CA SER A 54 -42.78 -2.80 6.29
C SER A 54 -41.78 -1.64 6.15
N PRO A 55 -41.87 -0.79 5.11
CA PRO A 55 -40.96 0.33 4.91
C PRO A 55 -41.36 1.56 5.73
N GLN A 56 -40.44 2.05 6.56
CA GLN A 56 -40.43 3.41 7.10
C GLN A 56 -39.55 4.31 6.21
N PRO A 57 -39.94 5.57 5.95
CA PRO A 57 -39.17 6.48 5.10
C PRO A 57 -38.14 7.26 5.95
N LEU A 58 -36.86 6.95 5.79
CA LEU A 58 -35.77 7.77 6.32
C LEU A 58 -34.91 8.35 5.19
N GLN A 59 -34.52 9.59 5.45
CA GLN A 59 -34.15 10.61 4.49
C GLN A 59 -32.75 10.39 3.90
N ARG A 60 -32.60 10.86 2.67
CA ARG A 60 -31.37 10.87 1.87
C ARG A 60 -30.25 11.63 2.60
N LEU A 61 -29.18 10.92 2.94
CA LEU A 61 -27.83 11.50 3.03
C LEU A 61 -27.04 11.02 1.81
N ALA A 62 -26.62 12.00 1.02
CA ALA A 62 -25.93 11.81 -0.25
C ALA A 62 -24.57 11.13 -0.05
N SER A 63 -24.44 9.89 -0.55
CA SER A 63 -23.13 9.26 -0.76
C SER A 63 -22.50 9.85 -2.02
N SER A 64 -21.47 10.67 -1.85
CA SER A 64 -20.60 11.14 -2.92
C SER A 64 -19.79 9.96 -3.48
N LYS A 65 -20.31 9.31 -4.52
CA LYS A 65 -19.53 8.42 -5.38
C LYS A 65 -18.55 9.31 -6.16
N THR A 66 -17.28 9.29 -5.76
CA THR A 66 -16.17 9.80 -6.57
C THR A 66 -15.96 8.85 -7.76
N SER A 67 -16.74 9.07 -8.81
CA SER A 67 -16.44 8.51 -10.13
C SER A 67 -15.16 9.17 -10.63
N PHE A 68 -14.07 8.40 -10.66
CA PHE A 68 -12.84 8.78 -11.34
C PHE A 68 -13.13 8.83 -12.85
N SER A 69 -13.45 10.02 -13.35
CA SER A 69 -13.57 10.28 -14.77
C SER A 69 -12.18 10.25 -15.40
N SER A 70 -11.90 9.25 -16.23
CA SER A 70 -10.65 9.09 -16.99
C SER A 70 -10.46 10.13 -18.12
N SER A 71 -11.08 11.30 -18.02
CA SER A 71 -11.25 12.25 -19.13
C SER A 71 -10.33 13.49 -19.07
N LEU A 72 -9.36 13.55 -18.15
CA LEU A 72 -8.59 14.78 -17.89
C LEU A 72 -7.06 14.69 -18.12
N LEU A 73 -6.59 13.75 -18.94
CA LEU A 73 -5.18 13.70 -19.40
C LEU A 73 -5.03 13.94 -20.92
N SER A 74 -5.96 14.66 -21.54
CA SER A 74 -5.78 15.20 -22.90
C SER A 74 -5.56 16.73 -22.84
N ALA A 75 -4.61 17.16 -22.01
CA ALA A 75 -4.05 18.51 -22.13
C ALA A 75 -3.11 18.49 -23.35
N GLN A 76 -3.69 18.74 -24.52
CA GLN A 76 -2.96 18.95 -25.77
C GLN A 76 -2.11 20.22 -25.64
N ASN A 77 -0.88 20.09 -25.15
CA ASN A 77 0.12 21.14 -25.28
C ASN A 77 0.57 21.17 -26.74
N GLY A 78 -0.06 22.04 -27.53
CA GLY A 78 0.23 22.28 -28.93
C GLY A 78 1.62 22.84 -29.14
N LYS A 79 2.60 21.96 -29.31
CA LYS A 79 3.82 22.23 -30.07
C LYS A 79 3.70 21.50 -31.40
N GLU A 80 2.95 22.11 -32.31
CA GLU A 80 2.83 21.65 -33.69
C GLU A 80 4.16 21.85 -34.40
N GLY A 81 4.89 20.77 -34.60
CA GLY A 81 6.02 20.78 -35.51
C GLY A 81 7.11 19.80 -35.11
N TYR A 82 6.87 18.51 -35.22
CA TYR A 82 7.90 17.49 -35.51
C TYR A 82 7.22 16.19 -35.93
N SER A 83 7.60 15.69 -37.11
CA SER A 83 7.54 14.31 -37.63
C SER A 83 6.24 13.52 -37.43
N SER A 84 5.78 12.81 -38.47
CA SER A 84 4.72 11.79 -38.39
C SER A 84 5.14 10.55 -37.57
N GLY A 85 5.71 10.75 -36.38
CA GLY A 85 5.95 9.72 -35.39
C GLY A 85 4.62 9.12 -34.96
N ALA A 86 4.54 7.80 -34.98
CA ALA A 86 3.33 7.08 -34.61
C ALA A 86 2.84 7.57 -33.23
N ALA A 87 1.64 8.15 -33.20
CA ALA A 87 1.08 8.73 -32.00
C ALA A 87 1.07 7.69 -30.86
N VAL A 88 1.54 8.10 -29.67
CA VAL A 88 1.58 7.25 -28.47
C VAL A 88 0.46 7.71 -27.53
N ARG A 89 -0.29 6.74 -27.00
CA ARG A 89 -1.36 6.94 -26.03
C ARG A 89 -0.92 6.41 -24.67
N PHE A 90 -1.06 7.25 -23.63
CA PHE A 90 -0.80 6.86 -22.25
C PHE A 90 -2.10 6.47 -21.55
N ARG A 91 -2.05 5.43 -20.73
CA ARG A 91 -3.18 5.00 -19.90
C ARG A 91 -2.71 4.40 -18.58
N CYS A 92 -3.62 4.30 -17.60
CA CYS A 92 -3.38 3.50 -16.40
C CYS A 92 -3.20 2.01 -16.75
N GLY A 93 -2.42 1.31 -15.94
CA GLY A 93 -2.27 -0.14 -16.02
C GLY A 93 -3.57 -0.90 -15.74
N ARG A 94 -3.66 -2.08 -16.33
CA ARG A 94 -4.75 -3.05 -16.18
C ARG A 94 -4.18 -4.36 -15.66
N SER A 95 -5.03 -5.20 -15.07
CA SER A 95 -4.62 -6.53 -14.60
C SER A 95 -4.02 -7.40 -15.71
N GLU A 96 -4.47 -7.22 -16.96
CA GLU A 96 -3.93 -7.91 -18.15
C GLU A 96 -2.50 -7.49 -18.53
N ASP A 97 -2.02 -6.33 -18.05
CA ASP A 97 -0.67 -5.84 -18.35
C ASP A 97 0.39 -6.49 -17.45
N GLU A 98 0.04 -6.85 -16.21
CA GLU A 98 0.95 -7.44 -15.23
C GLU A 98 1.73 -8.65 -15.76
N PRO A 99 1.11 -9.72 -16.29
CA PRO A 99 1.86 -10.90 -16.74
C PRO A 99 2.79 -10.59 -17.93
N ILE A 100 2.39 -9.68 -18.81
CA ILE A 100 3.20 -9.27 -19.98
C ILE A 100 4.41 -8.47 -19.50
N ILE A 101 4.19 -7.47 -18.64
CA ILE A 101 5.24 -6.65 -18.07
C ILE A 101 6.21 -7.51 -17.24
N ALA A 102 5.69 -8.42 -16.41
CA ALA A 102 6.51 -9.36 -15.63
C ALA A 102 7.43 -10.19 -16.53
N PHE A 103 6.87 -10.73 -17.62
CA PHE A 103 7.63 -11.53 -18.58
C PHE A 103 8.68 -10.70 -19.30
N THR A 104 8.35 -9.49 -19.75
CA THR A 104 9.34 -8.60 -20.39
C THR A 104 10.42 -8.18 -19.41
N MET A 105 10.09 -7.84 -18.15
CA MET A 105 11.07 -7.55 -17.11
C MET A 105 12.02 -8.72 -16.89
N ALA A 106 11.50 -9.95 -16.78
CA ALA A 106 12.32 -11.13 -16.62
C ALA A 106 13.23 -11.37 -17.85
N LYS A 107 12.73 -11.15 -19.07
CA LYS A 107 13.50 -11.23 -20.32
C LYS A 107 14.65 -10.21 -20.35
N GLU A 108 14.41 -9.02 -19.83
CA GLU A 108 15.40 -7.92 -19.74
C GLU A 108 16.26 -8.01 -18.47
N LEU A 109 16.18 -9.12 -17.72
CA LEU A 109 16.91 -9.37 -16.47
C LEU A 109 16.67 -8.30 -15.39
N MET A 110 15.48 -7.69 -15.40
CA MET A 110 14.99 -6.78 -14.37
C MET A 110 14.25 -7.54 -13.27
N ASN A 111 14.22 -7.00 -12.05
CA ASN A 111 13.51 -7.60 -10.92
C ASN A 111 11.98 -7.49 -11.08
N PRO A 112 11.23 -8.58 -11.34
CA PRO A 112 9.79 -8.52 -11.54
C PRO A 112 8.99 -8.45 -10.22
N LEU A 113 9.65 -8.48 -9.06
CA LEU A 113 8.96 -8.49 -7.77
C LEU A 113 8.35 -7.12 -7.46
N GLY A 114 7.14 -7.13 -6.91
CA GLY A 114 6.44 -5.90 -6.48
C GLY A 114 5.83 -5.08 -7.62
N ILE A 115 5.61 -5.68 -8.79
CA ILE A 115 4.78 -5.09 -9.83
C ILE A 115 3.31 -5.04 -9.40
N SER A 116 2.62 -3.95 -9.73
CA SER A 116 1.17 -3.88 -9.59
C SER A 116 0.56 -2.99 -10.67
N HIS A 117 -0.48 -3.48 -11.34
CA HIS A 117 -1.21 -2.74 -12.38
C HIS A 117 -1.78 -1.41 -11.90
N LYS A 118 -2.07 -1.30 -10.60
CA LYS A 118 -2.59 -0.08 -9.97
C LYS A 118 -1.57 1.07 -9.97
N ASN A 119 -0.28 0.73 -10.09
CA ASN A 119 0.83 1.68 -10.02
C ASN A 119 1.43 1.98 -11.39
N PHE A 120 0.96 1.34 -12.47
CA PHE A 120 1.51 1.52 -13.81
C PHE A 120 0.85 2.69 -14.55
N VAL A 121 1.69 3.40 -15.29
CA VAL A 121 1.30 4.08 -16.53
C VAL A 121 1.88 3.27 -17.68
N VAL A 122 1.04 2.95 -18.66
CA VAL A 122 1.39 2.18 -19.85
C VAL A 122 1.30 3.09 -21.06
N ALA A 123 2.35 3.07 -21.89
CA ALA A 123 2.37 3.71 -23.19
C ALA A 123 2.01 2.67 -24.26
N GLU A 124 1.04 3.00 -25.09
CA GLU A 124 0.58 2.19 -26.21
C GLU A 124 0.72 2.95 -27.52
N ASP A 125 1.09 2.25 -28.58
CA ASP A 125 1.00 2.77 -29.93
C ASP A 125 -0.48 2.99 -30.30
N ALA A 126 -0.85 4.21 -30.71
CA ALA A 126 -2.24 4.57 -30.95
C ALA A 126 -2.85 3.89 -32.18
N ALA A 127 -2.03 3.48 -33.16
CA ALA A 127 -2.51 2.83 -34.37
C ALA A 127 -2.74 1.34 -34.15
N THR A 128 -1.82 0.68 -33.44
CA THR A 128 -1.83 -0.78 -33.25
C THR A 128 -2.40 -1.25 -31.92
N GLY A 129 -2.43 -0.38 -30.90
CA GLY A 129 -2.75 -0.73 -29.52
C GLY A 129 -1.65 -1.53 -28.82
N ASN A 130 -0.49 -1.72 -29.46
CA ASN A 130 0.62 -2.46 -28.87
C ASN A 130 1.29 -1.66 -27.76
N ARG A 131 1.70 -2.33 -26.69
CA ARG A 131 2.43 -1.71 -25.57
C ARG A 131 3.85 -1.38 -26.02
N VAL A 132 4.23 -0.12 -25.91
CA VAL A 132 5.57 0.38 -26.28
C VAL A 132 6.42 0.73 -25.06
N GLY A 133 5.81 0.88 -23.88
CA GLY A 133 6.55 1.12 -22.65
C GLY A 133 5.65 1.20 -21.42
N TRP A 134 6.27 1.26 -20.24
CA TRP A 134 5.59 1.47 -18.97
C TRP A 134 6.53 2.08 -17.93
N ALA A 135 5.95 2.64 -16.88
CA ALA A 135 6.65 3.08 -15.68
C ALA A 135 5.72 2.88 -14.47
N GLN A 136 6.28 2.71 -13.26
CA GLN A 136 5.51 2.68 -12.02
C GLN A 136 6.17 3.45 -10.89
N ILE A 137 5.34 3.92 -9.96
CA ILE A 137 5.77 4.36 -8.64
C ILE A 137 5.15 3.43 -7.60
N ARG A 138 6.00 2.73 -6.84
CA ARG A 138 5.57 1.77 -5.81
C ARG A 138 5.99 2.23 -4.42
N SER A 139 5.23 1.81 -3.41
CA SER A 139 5.58 2.07 -2.00
C SER A 139 6.69 1.12 -1.57
N LEU A 140 7.73 1.65 -0.94
CA LEU A 140 8.80 0.91 -0.29
C LEU A 140 8.47 0.56 1.17
N GLY A 141 7.32 1.03 1.67
CA GLY A 141 6.92 0.94 3.07
C GLY A 141 7.09 2.24 3.84
N PRO A 142 6.91 2.21 5.18
CA PRO A 142 7.10 3.38 6.01
C PRO A 142 8.57 3.84 5.94
N ALA A 143 8.79 5.14 5.81
CA ALA A 143 10.09 5.73 6.08
C ALA A 143 10.43 5.33 7.51
N GLY A 144 11.48 4.52 7.66
CA GLY A 144 11.92 4.12 8.99
C GLY A 144 12.06 5.38 9.82
N VAL A 145 11.27 5.46 10.89
CA VAL A 145 11.26 6.64 11.76
C VAL A 145 12.69 6.85 12.25
N ASP A 146 13.18 8.08 12.15
CA ASP A 146 14.48 8.43 12.71
C ASP A 146 14.43 8.07 14.21
N PRO A 147 15.32 7.19 14.71
CA PRO A 147 15.34 6.85 16.13
C PRO A 147 15.41 8.08 17.04
N SER A 148 15.93 9.20 16.55
CA SER A 148 15.98 10.47 17.28
C SER A 148 14.60 11.09 17.55
N GLU A 149 13.57 10.80 16.75
CA GLU A 149 12.19 11.27 17.00
C GLU A 149 11.50 10.48 18.13
N PHE A 150 12.04 9.31 18.50
CA PHE A 150 11.51 8.46 19.57
C PHE A 150 12.09 8.77 20.96
N ASP A 151 12.93 9.79 21.11
CA ASP A 151 13.39 10.30 22.41
C ASP A 151 12.30 11.06 23.20
N SER A 152 11.02 10.83 22.88
CA SER A 152 9.93 11.22 23.77
C SER A 152 10.01 10.36 25.04
N PRO A 153 10.14 10.95 26.24
CA PRO A 153 10.24 10.18 27.47
C PRO A 153 9.03 9.24 27.60
N PRO A 154 9.24 7.98 28.04
CA PRO A 154 8.15 7.05 28.29
C PRO A 154 7.22 7.66 29.33
N GLY A 155 6.05 8.13 28.90
CA GLY A 155 5.09 8.86 29.73
C GLY A 155 4.46 10.10 29.10
N SER A 156 4.95 10.59 27.96
CA SER A 156 4.38 11.76 27.26
C SER A 156 3.10 11.46 26.45
N ILE A 157 2.19 10.63 26.98
CA ILE A 157 0.80 10.65 26.53
C ILE A 157 0.17 11.80 27.31
N SER A 158 0.10 12.97 26.69
CA SER A 158 -0.56 14.13 27.28
C SER A 158 -2.01 13.71 27.62
N PRO A 159 -2.38 13.68 28.91
CA PRO A 159 -3.71 13.30 29.33
C PRO A 159 -4.59 14.52 29.08
N LYS A 160 -5.14 14.64 27.88
CA LYS A 160 -6.18 15.63 27.61
C LYS A 160 -7.38 14.97 26.93
N LYS A 161 -8.31 14.65 27.83
CA LYS A 161 -9.77 14.56 27.70
C LYS A 161 -10.31 13.35 26.92
N ASN A 162 -11.09 12.58 27.66
CA ASN A 162 -11.90 11.43 27.28
C ASN A 162 -11.07 10.14 27.27
N SER A 163 -10.84 9.61 28.47
CA SER A 163 -10.51 8.19 28.58
C SER A 163 -11.74 7.40 28.10
N ILE A 164 -11.51 6.25 27.46
CA ILE A 164 -12.60 5.35 27.03
C ILE A 164 -13.50 4.98 28.23
N GLU A 165 -12.91 4.96 29.43
CA GLU A 165 -13.61 4.73 30.69
C GLU A 165 -14.63 5.84 30.99
N ASP A 166 -14.28 7.11 30.77
CA ASP A 166 -15.20 8.24 30.98
C ASP A 166 -16.42 8.15 30.04
N ASP A 167 -16.20 7.83 28.76
CA ASP A 167 -17.28 7.72 27.77
C ASP A 167 -18.20 6.50 28.06
N VAL A 168 -17.64 5.38 28.55
CA VAL A 168 -18.43 4.21 28.95
C VAL A 168 -19.21 4.47 30.24
N ASP A 169 -18.63 5.22 31.17
CA ASP A 169 -19.27 5.50 32.45
C ASP A 169 -20.50 6.38 32.29
N GLU A 170 -20.48 7.38 31.38
CA GLU A 170 -21.66 8.17 31.03
C GLU A 170 -22.82 7.29 30.50
N LEU A 171 -22.54 6.36 29.57
CA LEU A 171 -23.55 5.44 29.02
C LEU A 171 -24.15 4.51 30.09
N MET A 172 -23.34 4.07 31.06
CA MET A 172 -23.79 3.21 32.16
C MET A 172 -24.67 3.95 33.16
N TRP A 173 -24.40 5.23 33.42
CA TRP A 173 -25.24 6.06 34.27
C TRP A 173 -26.62 6.25 33.66
N GLU A 174 -26.69 6.53 32.36
CA GLU A 174 -27.96 6.61 31.63
C GLU A 174 -28.75 5.29 31.69
N GLU A 175 -28.08 4.15 31.56
CA GLU A 175 -28.74 2.84 31.66
C GLU A 175 -29.29 2.57 33.07
N PHE A 176 -28.55 2.97 34.12
CA PHE A 176 -28.98 2.82 35.50
C PHE A 176 -30.22 3.65 35.83
N GLU A 177 -30.30 4.89 35.34
CA GLU A 177 -31.47 5.76 35.53
C GLU A 177 -32.74 5.21 34.86
N ASN A 178 -32.57 4.40 33.82
CA ASN A 178 -33.68 3.79 33.08
C ASN A 178 -34.07 2.39 33.58
N ASP A 179 -33.36 1.82 34.56
CA ASP A 179 -33.62 0.46 35.06
C ASP A 179 -34.74 0.47 36.10
N PRO A 180 -35.93 -0.09 35.79
CA PRO A 180 -37.04 -0.14 36.74
C PRO A 180 -36.74 -1.03 37.95
N SER A 181 -35.73 -1.92 37.88
CA SER A 181 -35.30 -2.74 39.01
C SER A 181 -34.41 -1.99 40.01
N ALA A 182 -33.92 -0.80 39.65
CA ALA A 182 -33.12 0.05 40.53
C ALA A 182 -33.96 0.69 41.67
N GLU A 183 -35.28 0.80 41.49
CA GLU A 183 -36.20 1.23 42.55
C GLU A 183 -36.59 0.05 43.44
N PHE A 184 -35.94 -0.07 44.61
CA PHE A 184 -36.41 -0.98 45.66
C PHE A 184 -37.83 -0.59 46.08
N ALA A 185 -38.82 -1.39 45.68
CA ALA A 185 -40.24 -1.10 45.82
C ALA A 185 -40.62 -0.65 47.25
N GLY A 186 -40.84 0.66 47.40
CA GLY A 186 -41.53 1.23 48.57
C GLY A 186 -40.72 1.41 49.85
N GLY A 187 -39.38 1.43 49.80
CA GLY A 187 -38.55 1.83 50.94
C GLY A 187 -38.64 0.93 52.18
N ARG A 188 -39.13 -0.31 52.03
CA ARG A 188 -39.13 -1.29 53.12
C ARG A 188 -37.75 -1.93 53.20
N TRP A 189 -37.01 -1.65 54.26
CA TRP A 189 -35.70 -2.25 54.56
C TRP A 189 -35.67 -3.80 54.54
N GLN A 190 -36.82 -4.47 54.55
CA GLN A 190 -36.92 -5.93 54.46
C GLN A 190 -36.53 -6.46 53.07
N SER A 191 -36.70 -5.68 52.00
CA SER A 191 -36.33 -6.06 50.62
C SER A 191 -34.83 -5.91 50.31
N THR A 192 -34.03 -5.43 51.27
CA THR A 192 -32.57 -5.34 51.11
C THR A 192 -31.83 -6.53 51.74
N LEU A 193 -32.55 -7.54 52.23
CA LEU A 193 -31.95 -8.68 52.91
C LEU A 193 -31.49 -9.74 51.89
N PRO A 194 -30.28 -10.32 52.02
CA PRO A 194 -29.68 -11.17 50.99
C PRO A 194 -30.47 -12.42 50.56
N TRP A 195 -31.40 -12.87 51.40
CA TRP A 195 -32.19 -14.08 51.18
C TRP A 195 -33.55 -13.81 50.52
N THR A 196 -33.93 -12.55 50.33
CA THR A 196 -35.17 -12.18 49.65
C THR A 196 -35.06 -12.36 48.14
N GLU A 197 -36.17 -12.64 47.47
CA GLU A 197 -36.17 -12.81 46.01
C GLU A 197 -35.82 -11.49 45.32
N GLU A 198 -36.29 -10.36 45.86
CA GLU A 198 -35.98 -9.01 45.36
C GLU A 198 -34.48 -8.73 45.40
N TYR A 199 -33.78 -9.13 46.47
CA TYR A 199 -32.32 -8.98 46.54
C TYR A 199 -31.61 -9.86 45.52
N LYS A 200 -32.05 -11.12 45.34
CA LYS A 200 -31.42 -12.04 44.37
C LYS A 200 -31.59 -11.51 42.95
N GLU A 201 -32.77 -11.02 42.60
CA GLU A 201 -33.04 -10.38 41.31
C GLU A 201 -32.17 -9.14 41.10
N ALA A 202 -32.11 -8.25 42.09
CA ALA A 202 -31.25 -7.07 42.02
C ALA A 202 -29.75 -7.43 41.90
N PHE A 203 -29.31 -8.50 42.58
CA PHE A 203 -27.94 -8.99 42.51
C PHE A 203 -27.60 -9.56 41.13
N SER A 204 -28.47 -10.41 40.57
CA SER A 204 -28.31 -10.94 39.21
C SER A 204 -28.32 -9.82 38.18
N ALA A 205 -29.23 -8.84 38.28
CA ALA A 205 -29.25 -7.67 37.41
C ALA A 205 -27.97 -6.82 37.53
N ALA A 206 -27.40 -6.68 38.73
CA ALA A 206 -26.13 -5.99 38.94
C ALA A 206 -24.92 -6.76 38.38
N GLU A 207 -24.96 -8.09 38.36
CA GLU A 207 -23.93 -8.93 37.74
C GLU A 207 -24.00 -8.84 36.20
N GLU A 208 -25.20 -8.94 35.62
CA GLU A 208 -25.42 -8.76 34.17
C GLU A 208 -24.94 -7.38 33.69
N ARG A 209 -25.19 -6.31 34.46
CA ARG A 209 -24.68 -4.95 34.17
C ARG A 209 -23.15 -4.88 34.20
N ARG A 210 -22.51 -5.54 35.17
CA ARG A 210 -21.04 -5.60 35.26
C ARG A 210 -20.45 -6.34 34.04
N GLU A 211 -21.03 -7.46 33.65
CA GLU A 211 -20.60 -8.19 32.45
C GLU A 211 -20.80 -7.37 31.17
N ARG A 212 -21.94 -6.71 31.02
CA ARG A 212 -22.23 -5.83 29.87
C ARG A 212 -21.25 -4.65 29.79
N ARG A 213 -20.96 -3.99 30.91
CA ARG A 213 -19.95 -2.92 30.99
C ARG A 213 -18.57 -3.43 30.55
N ALA A 214 -18.15 -4.58 31.07
CA ALA A 214 -16.87 -5.18 30.69
C ALA A 214 -16.78 -5.48 29.18
N GLN A 215 -17.87 -5.95 28.56
CA GLN A 215 -17.93 -6.18 27.11
C GLN A 215 -17.86 -4.89 26.29
N LEU A 216 -18.52 -3.82 26.74
CA LEU A 216 -18.48 -2.52 26.07
C LEU A 216 -17.08 -1.90 26.14
N VAL A 217 -16.46 -1.89 27.33
CA VAL A 217 -15.07 -1.43 27.51
C VAL A 217 -14.13 -2.21 26.59
N ALA A 218 -14.20 -3.54 26.59
CA ALA A 218 -13.33 -4.37 25.75
C ALA A 218 -13.49 -4.07 24.24
N ARG A 219 -14.73 -3.84 23.78
CA ARG A 219 -15.01 -3.47 22.39
C ARG A 219 -14.46 -2.09 22.03
N GLU A 220 -14.66 -1.09 22.88
CA GLU A 220 -14.15 0.27 22.64
C GLU A 220 -12.63 0.31 22.70
N GLU A 221 -12.00 -0.44 23.61
CA GLU A 221 -10.55 -0.61 23.62
C GLU A 221 -10.03 -1.21 22.32
N GLU A 222 -10.68 -2.26 21.80
CA GLU A 222 -10.30 -2.87 20.52
C GLU A 222 -10.46 -1.89 19.35
N ASN A 223 -11.58 -1.16 19.31
CA ASN A 223 -11.84 -0.12 18.32
C ASN A 223 -10.76 0.97 18.38
N ALA A 224 -10.42 1.45 19.57
CA ALA A 224 -9.40 2.47 19.77
C ALA A 224 -8.00 1.96 19.37
N ARG A 225 -7.66 0.70 19.65
CA ARG A 225 -6.42 0.07 19.17
C ARG A 225 -6.38 0.02 17.64
N ASN A 226 -7.45 -0.43 17.01
CA ASN A 226 -7.57 -0.51 15.55
C ASN A 226 -7.50 0.89 14.90
N GLN A 227 -8.14 1.89 15.50
CA GLN A 227 -8.09 3.27 15.03
C GLN A 227 -6.69 3.87 15.18
N LYS A 228 -6.03 3.67 16.32
CA LYS A 228 -4.64 4.08 16.53
C LYS A 228 -3.70 3.43 15.52
N GLN A 229 -3.89 2.14 15.22
CA GLN A 229 -3.11 1.45 14.19
C GLN A 229 -3.34 2.05 12.80
N ARG A 230 -4.59 2.31 12.41
CA ARG A 230 -4.92 2.97 11.13
C ARG A 230 -4.33 4.37 11.04
N GLN A 231 -4.43 5.17 12.11
CA GLN A 231 -3.84 6.50 12.16
C GLN A 231 -2.32 6.45 12.09
N LYS A 232 -1.69 5.51 12.80
CA LYS A 232 -0.24 5.30 12.73
C LYS A 232 0.19 4.95 11.31
N GLN A 233 -0.51 4.01 10.66
CA GLN A 233 -0.26 3.64 9.26
C GLN A 233 -0.50 4.79 8.26
N GLN A 234 -1.40 5.73 8.59
CA GLN A 234 -1.67 6.91 7.76
C GLN A 234 -0.70 8.07 7.99
N ARG A 235 -0.08 8.15 9.18
CA ARG A 235 0.82 9.25 9.56
C ARG A 235 2.28 8.98 9.26
N GLU A 236 2.68 7.71 9.17
CA GLU A 236 4.06 7.39 8.85
C GLU A 236 4.35 7.79 7.40
N PRO A 237 5.28 8.73 7.15
CA PRO A 237 5.62 9.14 5.80
C PRO A 237 6.05 7.92 5.01
N GLN A 238 5.42 7.66 3.87
CA GLN A 238 5.80 6.52 3.04
C GLN A 238 6.97 6.88 2.14
N LEU A 239 7.87 5.92 1.94
CA LEU A 239 8.90 6.03 0.92
C LEU A 239 8.37 5.45 -0.38
N TRP A 240 8.67 6.10 -1.49
CA TRP A 240 8.26 5.66 -2.80
C TRP A 240 9.44 5.44 -3.71
N GLU A 241 9.27 4.53 -4.65
CA GLU A 241 10.27 4.22 -5.66
C GLU A 241 9.66 4.38 -7.04
N LEU A 242 10.28 5.19 -7.90
CA LEU A 242 10.11 5.15 -9.34
C LEU A 242 10.83 3.90 -9.86
N ALA A 243 10.05 2.85 -10.10
CA ALA A 243 10.52 1.54 -10.51
C ALA A 243 10.11 1.22 -11.95
N SER A 244 10.86 0.32 -12.58
CA SER A 244 10.51 -0.34 -13.85
C SER A 244 10.15 0.62 -15.00
N VAL A 245 10.94 1.68 -15.21
CA VAL A 245 10.81 2.52 -16.41
C VAL A 245 11.38 1.75 -17.60
N TYR A 246 10.53 1.43 -18.58
CA TYR A 246 10.93 0.67 -19.76
C TYR A 246 10.26 1.21 -21.02
N VAL A 247 11.03 1.25 -22.11
CA VAL A 247 10.57 1.52 -23.47
C VAL A 247 11.19 0.48 -24.38
N VAL A 248 10.38 -0.11 -25.26
CA VAL A 248 10.83 -1.08 -26.25
C VAL A 248 11.98 -0.48 -27.07
N PRO A 249 13.06 -1.24 -27.34
CA PRO A 249 14.27 -0.71 -27.98
C PRO A 249 14.02 0.11 -29.25
N GLU A 250 13.07 -0.34 -30.08
CA GLU A 250 12.74 0.23 -31.39
C GLU A 250 12.09 1.62 -31.28
N ARG A 251 11.54 1.97 -30.11
CA ARG A 251 10.84 3.23 -29.84
C ARG A 251 11.61 4.13 -28.85
N ARG A 252 12.85 3.78 -28.52
CA ARG A 252 13.72 4.63 -27.69
C ARG A 252 14.08 5.90 -28.46
N SER A 253 14.44 6.96 -27.72
CA SER A 253 14.74 8.29 -28.27
C SER A 253 13.55 9.08 -28.84
N GLU A 254 12.33 8.52 -28.82
CA GLU A 254 11.10 9.23 -29.21
C GLU A 254 10.49 10.07 -28.07
N GLY A 255 11.14 10.17 -26.90
CA GLY A 255 10.63 10.91 -25.74
C GLY A 255 9.61 10.15 -24.87
N ILE A 256 9.14 8.97 -25.30
CA ILE A 256 8.15 8.14 -24.58
C ILE A 256 8.54 7.88 -23.13
N GLY A 257 9.82 7.57 -22.89
CA GLY A 257 10.32 7.33 -21.53
C GLY A 257 10.17 8.54 -20.63
N SER A 258 10.29 9.74 -21.20
CA SER A 258 10.13 10.97 -20.44
C SER A 258 8.68 11.26 -20.10
N ASP A 259 7.80 11.08 -21.07
CA ASP A 259 6.36 11.24 -20.88
C ASP A 259 5.81 10.22 -19.88
N LEU A 260 6.34 8.99 -19.88
CA LEU A 260 6.02 7.96 -18.88
C LEU A 260 6.39 8.42 -17.47
N VAL A 261 7.65 8.81 -17.25
CA VAL A 261 8.12 9.25 -15.93
C VAL A 261 7.32 10.45 -15.44
N GLN A 262 7.11 11.45 -16.30
CA GLN A 262 6.29 12.61 -15.98
C GLN A 262 4.86 12.21 -15.60
N SER A 263 4.23 11.33 -16.38
CA SER A 263 2.87 10.87 -16.11
C SER A 263 2.75 10.17 -14.75
N VAL A 264 3.71 9.33 -14.35
CA VAL A 264 3.64 8.65 -13.05
C VAL A 264 3.89 9.63 -11.90
N LEU A 265 4.81 10.58 -12.08
CA LEU A 265 5.07 11.64 -11.11
C LEU A 265 3.84 12.53 -10.91
N ASP A 266 3.18 12.92 -12.00
CA ASP A 266 1.96 13.72 -11.96
C ASP A 266 0.81 12.95 -11.28
N GLN A 267 0.65 11.66 -11.59
CA GLN A 267 -0.30 10.79 -10.90
C GLN A 267 0.00 10.72 -9.39
N HIS A 268 1.27 10.62 -9.01
CA HIS A 268 1.69 10.61 -7.61
C HIS A 268 1.35 11.93 -6.90
N LYS A 269 1.57 13.08 -7.55
CA LYS A 269 1.16 14.40 -7.03
C LYS A 269 -0.35 14.51 -6.86
N GLN A 270 -1.13 14.07 -7.85
CA GLN A 270 -2.60 14.10 -7.83
C GLN A 270 -3.21 13.27 -6.69
N LEU A 271 -2.50 12.23 -6.23
CA LEU A 271 -2.91 11.44 -5.06
C LEU A 271 -2.61 12.11 -3.71
N GLY A 272 -2.17 13.38 -3.72
CA GLY A 272 -1.86 14.14 -2.50
C GLY A 272 -0.50 13.77 -1.89
N ARG A 273 0.36 13.07 -2.64
CA ARG A 273 1.65 12.55 -2.17
C ARG A 273 2.84 13.44 -2.54
N ALA A 274 2.58 14.71 -2.88
CA ALA A 274 3.64 15.66 -3.25
C ALA A 274 4.68 15.94 -2.15
N ASN A 275 4.38 15.61 -0.88
CA ASN A 275 5.30 15.75 0.23
C ASN A 275 6.06 14.45 0.58
N GLU A 276 5.86 13.38 -0.19
CA GLU A 276 6.51 12.09 0.05
C GLU A 276 7.76 11.94 -0.82
N ALA A 277 8.81 11.34 -0.26
CA ALA A 277 10.08 11.20 -0.95
C ALA A 277 10.03 10.07 -1.98
N VAL A 278 10.41 10.37 -3.21
CA VAL A 278 10.52 9.40 -4.31
C VAL A 278 11.99 9.14 -4.62
N TYR A 279 12.35 7.86 -4.64
CA TYR A 279 13.68 7.36 -4.96
C TYR A 279 13.66 6.63 -6.30
N ALA A 280 14.82 6.43 -6.91
CA ALA A 280 14.97 5.59 -8.09
C ALA A 280 16.33 4.88 -8.07
N LEU A 281 16.36 3.61 -8.48
CA LEU A 281 17.60 2.92 -8.81
C LEU A 281 17.85 3.00 -10.31
N THR A 282 19.03 3.43 -10.70
CA THR A 282 19.38 3.57 -12.11
C THR A 282 20.85 3.31 -12.36
N LEU A 283 21.24 3.16 -13.62
CA LEU A 283 22.64 3.03 -14.00
C LEU A 283 23.32 4.40 -14.00
N SER A 284 24.61 4.45 -13.68
CA SER A 284 25.40 5.68 -13.69
C SER A 284 25.31 6.43 -15.04
N SER A 285 25.21 5.69 -16.15
CA SER A 285 25.06 6.24 -17.50
C SER A 285 23.74 6.98 -17.76
N THR A 286 22.70 6.72 -16.96
CA THR A 286 21.37 7.34 -17.10
C THR A 286 21.10 8.41 -16.04
N VAL A 287 22.04 8.67 -15.13
CA VAL A 287 21.86 9.66 -14.04
C VAL A 287 21.57 11.06 -14.59
N ASP A 288 22.31 11.51 -15.61
CA ASP A 288 22.14 12.85 -16.16
C ASP A 288 20.78 13.03 -16.85
N TRP A 289 20.19 11.95 -17.38
CA TRP A 289 18.83 11.98 -17.92
C TRP A 289 17.80 12.24 -16.82
N TYR A 290 17.91 11.57 -15.67
CA TYR A 290 17.01 11.81 -14.53
C TYR A 290 17.23 13.19 -13.88
N ARG A 291 18.49 13.61 -13.75
CA ARG A 291 18.86 14.89 -13.14
C ARG A 291 18.39 16.07 -13.98
N SER A 292 18.65 16.05 -15.29
CA SER A 292 18.36 17.18 -16.17
C SER A 292 16.87 17.34 -16.45
N ASN A 293 16.13 16.23 -16.58
CA ASN A 293 14.72 16.28 -16.96
C ASN A 293 13.76 16.40 -15.76
N TYR A 294 14.07 15.79 -14.62
CA TYR A 294 13.14 15.77 -13.46
C TYR A 294 13.76 16.29 -12.16
N GLY A 295 15.03 16.70 -12.17
CA GLY A 295 15.68 17.27 -10.99
C GLY A 295 16.05 16.25 -9.91
N PHE A 296 16.17 14.95 -10.25
CA PHE A 296 16.70 13.97 -9.31
C PHE A 296 18.14 14.31 -8.91
N VAL A 297 18.45 14.04 -7.65
CA VAL A 297 19.79 14.22 -7.07
C VAL A 297 20.34 12.87 -6.67
N THR A 298 21.64 12.67 -6.90
CA THR A 298 22.32 11.44 -6.49
C THR A 298 22.46 11.41 -4.97
N VAL A 299 22.09 10.29 -4.35
CA VAL A 299 22.30 10.08 -2.92
C VAL A 299 23.78 9.79 -2.70
N ALA A 300 24.50 10.72 -2.06
CA ALA A 300 25.95 10.64 -1.88
C ALA A 300 26.34 9.56 -0.87
N ASP A 301 25.65 9.51 0.27
CA ASP A 301 25.96 8.60 1.36
C ASP A 301 25.07 7.36 1.31
N THR A 302 25.68 6.18 1.43
CA THR A 302 24.94 4.91 1.47
C THR A 302 24.01 4.78 2.67
N LYS A 303 24.22 5.59 3.72
CA LYS A 303 23.36 5.66 4.90
C LYS A 303 22.00 6.31 4.61
N ASP A 304 21.94 7.17 3.59
CA ASP A 304 20.72 7.88 3.20
C ASP A 304 19.88 7.08 2.18
N VAL A 305 20.40 5.94 1.73
CA VAL A 305 19.65 5.01 0.87
C VAL A 305 18.61 4.27 1.72
N PRO A 306 17.33 4.24 1.31
CA PRO A 306 16.31 3.47 2.01
C PRO A 306 16.75 2.02 2.26
N LYS A 307 16.54 1.52 3.48
CA LYS A 307 16.91 0.14 3.86
C LYS A 307 16.40 -0.92 2.87
N PRO A 308 15.15 -0.84 2.34
CA PRO A 308 14.68 -1.80 1.34
C PRO A 308 15.52 -1.80 0.04
N MET A 309 16.06 -0.65 -0.36
CA MET A 309 16.88 -0.48 -1.56
C MET A 309 18.37 -0.75 -1.31
N ALA A 310 18.84 -0.66 -0.06
CA ALA A 310 20.25 -0.81 0.28
C ALA A 310 20.82 -2.18 -0.11
N LEU A 311 20.02 -3.25 0.02
CA LEU A 311 20.41 -4.59 -0.40
C LEU A 311 20.54 -4.70 -1.92
N GLU A 312 19.62 -4.09 -2.68
CA GLU A 312 19.68 -4.05 -4.14
C GLU A 312 20.88 -3.25 -4.65
N VAL A 313 21.20 -2.11 -4.02
CA VAL A 313 22.42 -1.33 -4.32
C VAL A 313 23.68 -2.14 -4.02
N ALA A 314 23.73 -2.84 -2.89
CA ALA A 314 24.87 -3.66 -2.50
C ALA A 314 25.08 -4.85 -3.46
N ALA A 315 24.01 -5.55 -3.82
CA ALA A 315 24.04 -6.64 -4.79
C ALA A 315 24.43 -6.12 -6.19
N GLY A 316 23.86 -4.99 -6.59
CA GLY A 316 24.17 -4.28 -7.83
C GLY A 316 25.66 -4.00 -7.94
N LYS A 317 26.29 -3.41 -6.91
CA LYS A 317 27.73 -3.09 -6.90
C LYS A 317 28.66 -4.26 -7.23
N ILE A 318 28.27 -5.50 -6.92
CA ILE A 318 29.06 -6.69 -7.23
C ILE A 318 28.97 -7.02 -8.73
N ILE A 319 27.75 -7.00 -9.28
CA ILE A 319 27.48 -7.31 -10.69
C ILE A 319 28.02 -6.20 -11.60
N THR A 320 27.82 -4.95 -11.19
CA THR A 320 28.17 -3.78 -12.00
C THR A 320 29.67 -3.58 -12.16
N LYS A 321 30.48 -4.01 -11.18
CA LYS A 321 31.94 -4.03 -11.34
C LYS A 321 32.42 -4.90 -12.51
N LEU A 322 31.64 -5.92 -12.89
CA LEU A 322 31.94 -6.77 -14.03
C LEU A 322 31.51 -6.14 -15.36
N MET A 323 30.42 -5.37 -15.35
CA MET A 323 29.81 -4.80 -16.57
C MET A 323 30.17 -3.33 -16.83
N GLY A 324 30.91 -2.68 -15.94
CA GLY A 324 31.37 -1.29 -16.08
C GLY A 324 30.31 -0.21 -15.84
N ASN A 325 29.10 -0.57 -15.41
CA ASN A 325 28.00 0.37 -15.21
C ASN A 325 27.51 0.32 -13.76
N GLU A 326 27.93 1.24 -12.90
CA GLU A 326 27.54 1.27 -11.48
C GLU A 326 26.04 1.54 -11.28
N LEU A 327 25.41 0.86 -10.32
CA LEU A 327 24.04 1.13 -9.89
C LEU A 327 24.03 2.26 -8.87
N VAL A 328 23.26 3.31 -9.15
CA VAL A 328 23.21 4.54 -8.37
C VAL A 328 21.79 4.77 -7.86
N CYS A 329 21.69 5.17 -6.59
CA CYS A 329 20.43 5.60 -6.00
C CYS A 329 20.23 7.10 -6.19
N LEU A 330 19.08 7.48 -6.72
CA LEU A 330 18.65 8.85 -6.88
C LEU A 330 17.49 9.15 -5.94
N ARG A 331 17.39 10.41 -5.50
CA ARG A 331 16.29 10.95 -4.71
C ARG A 331 15.75 12.20 -5.39
N MET A 332 14.44 12.33 -5.49
CA MET A 332 13.80 13.56 -5.95
C MET A 332 13.64 14.54 -4.76
N PRO A 333 14.13 15.79 -4.85
CA PRO A 333 13.91 16.81 -3.83
C PRO A 333 12.43 17.14 -3.66
N LEU A 334 11.98 17.33 -2.41
CA LEU A 334 10.57 17.59 -2.09
C LEU A 334 10.08 18.92 -2.71
N GLU A 335 10.98 19.88 -2.87
CA GLU A 335 10.69 21.18 -3.47
C GLU A 335 10.28 21.07 -4.94
N ARG A 336 10.71 20.01 -5.64
CA ARG A 336 10.35 19.75 -7.04
C ARG A 336 9.01 19.02 -7.19
N MET A 337 8.49 18.45 -6.10
CA MET A 337 7.23 17.75 -6.10
C MET A 337 6.02 18.65 -5.84
N ARG A 338 6.24 19.82 -5.23
CA ARG A 338 5.21 20.87 -5.08
C ARG A 338 4.96 21.61 -6.39
#